data_AF-G3JU41-F1
#
_entry.id   AF-G3JU41-F1
#
_cell.length_a   1.000
_cell.length_b   1.000
_cell.length_c   1.000
_cell.angle_alpha   90.00
_cell.angle_beta   90.00
_cell.angle_gamma   90.00
#
_symmetry.space_group_name_H-M   'P 1'
#
loop_
_entity.id
_entity.type
_entity.pdbx_description
1 polymer ?
#
loop_
_entity_poly.entity_id
_entity_poly.type
_entity_poly.pdbx_seq_one_letter_code
_entity_poly.pdbx_strand_id
1 'polypeptide(L)'
;MVEVGDLREIESLADRLRPYRVETYNTAASKLKLVLEDDLPNSRATRSAPFIGLSASPRSLLHPAEVERYIRSDCASYLQNNAERWLKNGLWYQTEFPNPKGADPSCEGLRFVYSCICRLEMRIEDDAIRNRMAIIVLHEWYDRNVQEAAAAYQRTGQTSRGRGYVSVLVDKILAQVHGHDWETASLRRRKELRAKFHDRKRYGKRWWTLSQAAGQGILFLCTQQLVAIVKNTRVSCENLRILGEMLSHAHTDTAKVLQAFNRTAESLIQGGHGVDHDNDLHPQLENIA
;
A
#
# COMPACT_ATOMS: atom_id res chain seq x y z
N MET A 1 18.79 40.71 19.03
CA MET A 1 18.72 40.55 20.49
C MET A 1 17.25 40.48 20.84
N VAL A 2 16.77 39.32 21.29
CA VAL A 2 15.37 39.13 21.71
C VAL A 2 15.32 39.52 23.19
N GLU A 3 14.41 40.43 23.56
CA GLU A 3 14.33 40.95 24.93
C GLU A 3 13.82 39.86 25.90
N VAL A 4 14.22 39.95 27.16
CA VAL A 4 13.94 38.93 28.20
C VAL A 4 12.43 38.71 28.42
N GLY A 5 11.58 39.67 28.03
CA GLY A 5 10.12 39.53 28.03
C GLY A 5 9.57 38.55 26.98
N ASP A 6 10.17 38.51 25.79
CA ASP A 6 9.72 37.67 24.66
C ASP A 6 10.01 36.18 24.91
N LEU A 7 11.04 35.86 25.69
CA LEU A 7 11.43 34.48 26.00
C LEU A 7 10.37 33.75 26.84
N ARG A 8 9.73 34.45 27.80
CA ARG A 8 8.66 33.85 28.62
C ARG A 8 7.38 33.58 27.82
N GLU A 9 7.08 34.42 26.85
CA GLU A 9 5.93 34.24 25.96
C GLU A 9 6.16 33.09 24.97
N ILE A 10 7.41 32.94 24.48
CA ILE A 10 7.83 31.81 23.64
C ILE A 10 7.81 30.49 24.43
N GLU A 11 8.24 30.47 25.68
CA GLU A 11 8.17 29.27 26.54
C GLU A 11 6.71 28.86 26.84
N SER A 12 5.84 29.83 27.14
CA SER A 12 4.39 29.60 27.32
C SER A 12 3.73 29.06 26.03
N LEU A 13 4.13 29.57 24.86
CA LEU A 13 3.69 29.06 23.56
C LEU A 13 4.26 27.66 23.28
N ALA A 14 5.50 27.38 23.65
CA ALA A 14 6.14 26.07 23.45
C ALA A 14 5.46 24.97 24.27
N ASP A 15 5.09 25.24 25.53
CA ASP A 15 4.38 24.25 26.36
C ASP A 15 2.96 23.97 25.85
N ARG A 16 2.28 24.97 25.28
CA ARG A 16 0.95 24.80 24.67
C ARG A 16 0.99 24.07 23.33
N LEU A 17 2.15 24.03 22.67
CA LEU A 17 2.32 23.47 21.34
C LEU A 17 2.92 22.06 21.35
N ARG A 18 3.06 21.39 22.51
CA ARG A 18 3.49 19.99 22.54
C ARG A 18 2.60 19.10 21.65
N PRO A 19 3.21 18.19 20.86
CA PRO A 19 4.61 17.74 20.92
C PRO A 19 5.56 18.50 19.98
N TYR A 20 5.29 19.77 19.63
CA TYR A 20 6.15 20.56 18.76
C TYR A 20 7.07 21.49 19.56
N ARG A 21 8.38 21.46 19.27
CA ARG A 21 9.36 22.44 19.74
C ARG A 21 9.50 23.60 18.75
N VAL A 22 9.61 24.82 19.26
CA VAL A 22 9.84 26.04 18.47
C VAL A 22 11.34 26.30 18.38
N GLU A 23 11.89 26.38 17.16
CA GLU A 23 13.28 26.79 16.91
C GLU A 23 13.35 28.19 16.29
N THR A 24 14.19 29.05 16.85
CA THR A 24 14.50 30.39 16.33
C THR A 24 15.85 30.38 15.61
N TYR A 25 15.90 30.82 14.35
CA TYR A 25 17.16 31.08 13.66
C TYR A 25 17.50 32.58 13.69
N ASN A 26 18.75 32.90 14.00
CA ASN A 26 19.23 34.27 14.07
C ASN A 26 19.71 34.73 12.69
N THR A 27 18.77 35.05 11.79
CA THR A 27 19.01 35.87 10.60
C THR A 27 18.00 37.01 10.57
N ALA A 28 18.33 38.11 9.89
CA ALA A 28 17.66 39.42 9.96
C ALA A 28 16.14 39.44 9.66
N ALA A 29 15.55 38.30 9.27
CA ALA A 29 14.12 38.06 9.32
C ALA A 29 13.87 36.83 10.20
N SER A 30 13.54 37.04 11.48
CA SER A 30 13.28 35.98 12.45
C SER A 30 12.11 35.10 11.98
N LYS A 31 12.42 33.95 11.37
CA LYS A 31 11.44 32.92 11.00
C LYS A 31 11.45 31.83 12.07
N LEU A 32 10.29 31.60 12.69
CA LEU A 32 10.06 30.52 13.63
C LEU A 32 9.74 29.22 12.89
N LYS A 33 10.39 28.11 13.29
CA LYS A 33 10.13 26.79 12.74
C LYS A 33 9.59 25.88 13.86
N LEU A 34 8.47 25.22 13.60
CA LEU A 34 7.91 24.19 14.50
C LEU A 34 8.41 22.81 14.08
N VAL A 35 9.03 22.08 15.00
CA VAL A 35 9.58 20.74 14.79
C VAL A 35 8.87 19.77 15.75
N LEU A 36 8.33 18.67 15.22
CA LEU A 36 7.67 17.63 16.01
C LEU A 36 8.73 16.85 16.80
N GLU A 37 8.62 16.78 18.12
CA GLU A 37 9.40 15.91 18.98
C GLU A 37 8.81 14.49 18.93
N ASP A 38 9.57 13.53 18.41
CA ASP A 38 9.23 12.10 18.47
C ASP A 38 9.63 11.57 19.87
N ASP A 39 8.65 11.48 20.77
CA ASP A 39 8.81 10.79 22.06
C ASP A 39 9.03 9.27 21.84
N LEU A 40 10.22 8.79 22.16
CA LEU A 40 10.47 7.38 22.51
C LEU A 40 9.96 7.14 23.94
N PRO A 41 9.06 6.17 24.20
CA PRO A 41 8.66 5.87 25.57
C PRO A 41 9.59 4.83 26.23
N ASN A 42 10.30 5.24 27.28
CA ASN A 42 10.46 4.43 28.50
C ASN A 42 9.18 4.63 29.34
N SER A 43 8.54 3.69 30.04
CA SER A 43 8.73 2.26 30.33
C SER A 43 7.47 1.81 31.10
N ARG A 44 6.92 0.62 30.81
CA ARG A 44 6.46 -0.39 31.80
C ARG A 44 5.64 -1.52 31.15
N ALA A 45 6.28 -2.69 31.10
CA ALA A 45 5.75 -4.04 31.23
C ALA A 45 4.38 -4.39 30.59
N THR A 46 4.43 -4.86 29.34
CA THR A 46 3.73 -6.10 28.93
C THR A 46 4.60 -6.82 27.91
N ARG A 47 4.87 -8.10 28.16
CA ARG A 47 5.72 -8.97 27.35
C ARG A 47 5.25 -9.02 25.89
N SER A 48 6.00 -8.46 24.96
CA SER A 48 5.90 -8.82 23.55
C SER A 48 7.24 -8.58 22.83
N ALA A 49 7.83 -9.69 22.37
CA ALA A 49 8.85 -9.90 21.33
C ALA A 49 10.06 -8.94 21.23
N PRO A 50 11.30 -9.46 21.06
CA PRO A 50 12.49 -8.63 20.93
C PRO A 50 12.42 -7.79 19.64
N PHE A 51 12.35 -6.47 19.81
CA PHE A 51 12.53 -5.50 18.75
C PHE A 51 14.02 -5.48 18.37
N ILE A 52 14.37 -6.18 17.30
CA ILE A 52 15.72 -6.15 16.74
C ILE A 52 15.92 -4.76 16.11
N GLY A 53 16.78 -3.95 16.73
CA GLY A 53 17.15 -2.63 16.26
C GLY A 53 17.80 -2.70 14.88
N LEU A 54 17.12 -2.18 13.86
CA LEU A 54 17.67 -1.99 12.52
C LEU A 54 18.38 -0.63 12.46
N SER A 55 19.61 -0.58 12.99
CA SER A 55 20.56 0.54 12.89
C SER A 55 21.59 0.33 11.76
N ALA A 56 21.27 -0.49 10.76
CA ALA A 56 22.23 -0.87 9.74
C ALA A 56 21.93 -0.16 8.41
N SER A 57 22.98 0.36 7.76
CA SER A 57 22.92 1.02 6.44
C SER A 57 22.11 0.19 5.44
N PRO A 58 21.31 0.80 4.53
CA PRO A 58 20.39 0.07 3.65
C PRO A 58 21.02 -1.05 2.81
N ARG A 59 22.34 -1.01 2.57
CA ARG A 59 23.09 -2.05 1.86
C ARG A 59 23.33 -3.32 2.67
N SER A 60 23.28 -3.25 3.99
CA SER A 60 23.45 -4.42 4.88
C SER A 60 22.16 -5.23 5.10
N LEU A 61 21.00 -4.72 4.65
CA LEU A 61 19.70 -5.36 4.80
C LEU A 61 19.41 -6.46 3.76
N LEU A 62 20.29 -6.59 2.76
CA LEU A 62 20.10 -7.37 1.55
C LEU A 62 21.30 -8.29 1.34
N HIS A 63 21.57 -9.18 2.29
CA HIS A 63 22.50 -10.28 2.02
C HIS A 63 21.75 -11.40 1.28
N PRO A 64 22.27 -11.96 0.18
CA PRO A 64 21.59 -13.01 -0.60
C PRO A 64 21.15 -14.22 0.23
N ALA A 65 21.96 -14.58 1.24
CA ALA A 65 21.65 -15.69 2.15
C ALA A 65 20.47 -15.40 3.12
N GLU A 66 20.00 -14.16 3.22
CA GLU A 66 18.90 -13.79 4.11
C GLU A 66 17.57 -13.61 3.36
N VAL A 67 17.56 -13.76 2.03
CA VAL A 67 16.39 -13.46 1.19
C VAL A 67 15.20 -14.39 1.50
N GLU A 68 15.48 -15.62 1.90
CA GLU A 68 14.46 -16.61 2.28
C GLU A 68 13.58 -16.15 3.43
N ARG A 69 14.09 -15.33 4.35
CA ARG A 69 13.32 -14.83 5.51
C ARG A 69 12.12 -13.98 5.12
N TYR A 70 12.10 -13.50 3.87
CA TYR A 70 11.03 -12.69 3.32
C TYR A 70 9.93 -13.52 2.67
N ILE A 71 10.16 -14.81 2.45
CA ILE A 71 9.16 -15.77 2.01
C ILE A 71 8.75 -16.61 3.22
N ARG A 72 7.46 -16.88 3.34
CA ARG A 72 6.93 -17.72 4.42
C ARG A 72 7.52 -19.13 4.32
N SER A 73 8.00 -19.65 5.46
CA SER A 73 8.62 -20.98 5.53
C SER A 73 7.61 -22.11 5.29
N ASP A 74 6.35 -21.90 5.64
CA ASP A 74 5.23 -22.83 5.45
C ASP A 74 4.55 -22.68 4.07
N CYS A 75 5.26 -22.16 3.06
CA CYS A 75 4.68 -21.84 1.74
C CYS A 75 3.93 -23.02 1.10
N ALA A 76 4.50 -24.23 1.13
CA ALA A 76 3.87 -25.42 0.55
C ALA A 76 2.53 -25.75 1.23
N SER A 77 2.52 -25.84 2.57
CA SER A 77 1.31 -26.11 3.34
C SER A 77 0.28 -24.99 3.20
N TYR A 78 0.72 -23.72 3.17
CA TYR A 78 -0.18 -22.60 2.94
C TYR A 78 -0.84 -22.67 1.57
N LEU A 79 -0.08 -22.94 0.51
CA LEU A 79 -0.62 -23.10 -0.83
C LEU A 79 -1.60 -24.27 -0.87
N GLN A 80 -1.26 -25.43 -0.31
CA GLN A 80 -2.13 -26.60 -0.29
C GLN A 80 -3.45 -26.32 0.44
N ASN A 81 -3.41 -25.67 1.60
CA ASN A 81 -4.59 -25.35 2.40
C ASN A 81 -5.51 -24.31 1.73
N ASN A 82 -4.98 -23.50 0.80
CA ASN A 82 -5.74 -22.45 0.12
C ASN A 82 -6.07 -22.79 -1.34
N ALA A 83 -5.42 -23.80 -1.93
CA ALA A 83 -5.54 -24.15 -3.34
C ALA A 83 -6.97 -24.53 -3.71
N GLU A 84 -7.61 -25.42 -2.94
CA GLU A 84 -8.98 -25.86 -3.22
C GLU A 84 -9.95 -24.67 -3.21
N ARG A 85 -9.84 -23.81 -2.19
CA ARG A 85 -10.64 -22.60 -2.10
C ARG A 85 -10.39 -21.69 -3.31
N TRP A 86 -9.14 -21.35 -3.62
CA TRP A 86 -8.84 -20.47 -4.74
C TRP A 86 -9.22 -21.05 -6.11
N LEU A 87 -9.16 -22.38 -6.27
CA LEU A 87 -9.57 -23.05 -7.50
C LEU A 87 -11.08 -23.01 -7.67
N LYS A 88 -11.83 -23.37 -6.62
CA LYS A 88 -13.31 -23.45 -6.67
C LYS A 88 -13.96 -22.09 -6.79
N ASN A 89 -13.41 -21.13 -6.05
CA ASN A 89 -14.07 -19.88 -5.77
C ASN A 89 -13.35 -18.69 -6.44
N GLY A 90 -12.04 -18.77 -6.65
CA GLY A 90 -11.21 -17.64 -7.03
C GLY A 90 -10.79 -16.78 -5.84
N LEU A 91 -9.86 -15.85 -6.07
CA LEU A 91 -9.35 -14.93 -5.03
C LEU A 91 -10.43 -13.94 -4.54
N TRP A 92 -11.37 -13.61 -5.42
CA TRP A 92 -12.38 -12.56 -5.26
C TRP A 92 -13.78 -13.12 -4.91
N TYR A 93 -13.89 -14.39 -4.52
CA TYR A 93 -15.17 -15.03 -4.17
C TYR A 93 -15.77 -14.51 -2.87
N GLN A 94 -17.10 -14.41 -2.83
CA GLN A 94 -17.91 -13.97 -1.67
C GLN A 94 -17.48 -12.63 -1.05
N THR A 95 -16.47 -11.98 -1.60
CA THR A 95 -16.25 -10.58 -1.38
C THR A 95 -17.26 -9.81 -2.21
N GLU A 96 -18.06 -8.96 -1.58
CA GLU A 96 -18.82 -7.88 -2.22
C GLU A 96 -17.92 -6.87 -2.99
N PHE A 97 -16.62 -7.20 -3.14
CA PHE A 97 -15.56 -6.38 -3.68
C PHE A 97 -15.15 -6.94 -5.05
N PRO A 98 -15.53 -6.27 -6.14
CA PRO A 98 -15.05 -6.62 -7.47
C PRO A 98 -13.52 -6.61 -7.54
N ASN A 99 -12.98 -7.46 -8.43
CA ASN A 99 -11.58 -7.44 -8.80
C ASN A 99 -11.19 -5.99 -9.21
N PRO A 100 -10.32 -5.29 -8.44
CA PRO A 100 -9.95 -3.93 -8.75
C PRO A 100 -9.25 -3.84 -10.11
N LYS A 101 -8.64 -4.92 -10.61
CA LYS A 101 -8.03 -4.95 -11.95
C LYS A 101 -9.08 -4.88 -13.09
N GLY A 102 -10.33 -5.23 -12.81
CA GLY A 102 -11.44 -5.18 -13.77
C GLY A 102 -12.23 -3.87 -13.75
N ALA A 103 -11.95 -2.94 -12.82
CA ALA A 103 -12.61 -1.64 -12.85
C ALA A 103 -12.02 -0.73 -13.96
N ASP A 104 -12.81 0.27 -14.35
CA ASP A 104 -12.43 1.24 -15.38
C ASP A 104 -11.32 2.17 -14.87
N PRO A 105 -10.19 2.38 -15.58
CA PRO A 105 -9.12 3.24 -15.09
C PRO A 105 -9.44 4.73 -14.98
N SER A 106 -10.67 5.16 -15.22
CA SER A 106 -11.12 6.55 -15.03
C SER A 106 -11.11 7.02 -13.57
N CYS A 107 -11.44 8.31 -13.38
CA CYS A 107 -11.68 8.89 -12.06
C CYS A 107 -12.72 8.10 -11.23
N GLU A 108 -13.74 7.52 -11.87
CA GLU A 108 -14.76 6.74 -11.18
C GLU A 108 -14.23 5.38 -10.72
N GLY A 109 -13.38 4.72 -11.51
CA GLY A 109 -12.73 3.50 -11.03
C GLY A 109 -11.66 3.76 -9.97
N LEU A 110 -10.95 4.89 -10.02
CA LEU A 110 -10.08 5.30 -8.91
C LEU A 110 -10.86 5.47 -7.60
N ARG A 111 -12.04 6.10 -7.66
CA ARG A 111 -12.96 6.21 -6.53
C ARG A 111 -13.38 4.82 -6.04
N PHE A 112 -13.78 3.95 -6.95
CA PHE A 112 -14.19 2.59 -6.65
C PHE A 112 -13.07 1.80 -5.96
N VAL A 113 -11.85 1.81 -6.50
CA VAL A 113 -10.68 1.13 -5.93
C VAL A 113 -10.34 1.67 -4.55
N TYR A 114 -10.37 3.00 -4.36
CA TYR A 114 -10.12 3.60 -3.05
C TYR A 114 -11.18 3.20 -2.00
N SER A 115 -12.45 3.17 -2.39
CA SER A 115 -13.53 2.66 -1.54
C SER A 115 -13.31 1.19 -1.16
N CYS A 116 -12.89 0.36 -2.12
CA CYS A 116 -12.53 -1.05 -1.85
C CYS A 116 -11.41 -1.16 -0.81
N ILE A 117 -10.34 -0.35 -0.93
CA ILE A 117 -9.25 -0.36 0.06
C ILE A 117 -9.76 0.01 1.45
N CYS A 118 -10.57 1.07 1.56
CA CYS A 118 -11.11 1.50 2.86
C CYS A 118 -11.96 0.41 3.53
N ARG A 119 -12.71 -0.37 2.75
CA ARG A 119 -13.53 -1.48 3.25
C ARG A 119 -12.70 -2.71 3.62
N LEU A 120 -11.65 -3.03 2.85
CA LEU A 120 -10.72 -4.13 3.15
C LEU A 120 -9.93 -3.89 4.44
N GLU A 121 -9.58 -2.65 4.76
CA GLU A 121 -8.86 -2.34 6.02
C GLU A 121 -9.73 -2.51 7.28
N MET A 122 -11.05 -2.61 7.14
CA MET A 122 -11.99 -2.82 8.25
C MET A 122 -12.23 -4.31 8.55
N ARG A 123 -11.74 -5.23 7.71
CA ARG A 123 -11.96 -6.69 7.80
C ARG A 123 -10.64 -7.43 8.10
N ILE A 124 -10.73 -8.67 8.59
CA ILE A 124 -9.60 -9.42 9.22
C ILE A 124 -9.12 -10.63 8.37
N GLU A 125 -9.80 -11.01 7.28
CA GLU A 125 -9.57 -12.29 6.58
C GLU A 125 -8.44 -12.23 5.51
N ASP A 126 -8.57 -12.87 4.32
CA ASP A 126 -7.58 -12.82 3.21
C ASP A 126 -7.36 -11.43 2.60
N ASP A 127 -7.84 -10.41 3.30
CA ASP A 127 -7.82 -9.02 2.92
C ASP A 127 -6.39 -8.51 2.79
N ALA A 128 -5.39 -9.16 3.39
CA ALA A 128 -3.99 -8.78 3.17
C ALA A 128 -3.56 -8.90 1.70
N ILE A 129 -3.92 -9.99 1.00
CA ILE A 129 -3.56 -10.18 -0.42
C ILE A 129 -4.38 -9.20 -1.28
N ARG A 130 -5.70 -9.15 -1.04
CA ARG A 130 -6.62 -8.29 -1.78
C ARG A 130 -6.28 -6.80 -1.60
N ASN A 131 -5.91 -6.40 -0.39
CA ASN A 131 -5.51 -5.02 -0.06
C ASN A 131 -4.21 -4.66 -0.79
N ARG A 132 -3.18 -5.51 -0.75
CA ARG A 132 -1.94 -5.31 -1.53
C ARG A 132 -2.23 -5.10 -3.01
N MET A 133 -3.11 -5.93 -3.58
CA MET A 133 -3.51 -5.77 -4.97
C MET A 133 -4.28 -4.46 -5.21
N ALA A 134 -5.25 -4.14 -4.36
CA ALA A 134 -6.05 -2.93 -4.49
C ALA A 134 -5.19 -1.65 -4.40
N ILE A 135 -4.20 -1.59 -3.51
CA ILE A 135 -3.28 -0.45 -3.44
C ILE A 135 -2.32 -0.39 -4.64
N ILE A 136 -1.91 -1.53 -5.22
CA ILE A 136 -1.17 -1.55 -6.50
C ILE A 136 -2.02 -0.94 -7.61
N VAL A 137 -3.27 -1.39 -7.79
CA VAL A 137 -4.18 -0.84 -8.80
C VAL A 137 -4.40 0.65 -8.59
N LEU A 138 -4.61 1.09 -7.33
CA LEU A 138 -4.75 2.51 -7.00
C LEU A 138 -3.55 3.32 -7.49
N HIS A 139 -2.33 2.81 -7.29
CA HIS A 139 -1.12 3.48 -7.77
C HIS A 139 -1.06 3.56 -9.29
N GLU A 140 -1.24 2.44 -9.99
CA GLU A 140 -1.13 2.38 -11.44
C GLU A 140 -2.12 3.32 -12.12
N TRP A 141 -3.37 3.32 -11.68
CA TRP A 141 -4.41 4.14 -12.29
C TRP A 141 -4.27 5.61 -11.93
N TYR A 142 -3.81 5.91 -10.71
CA TYR A 142 -3.53 7.28 -10.33
C TYR A 142 -2.43 7.85 -11.23
N ASP A 143 -1.34 7.11 -11.42
CA ASP A 143 -0.24 7.56 -12.25
C ASP A 143 -0.68 7.73 -13.71
N ARG A 144 -1.53 6.84 -14.23
CA ARG A 144 -2.15 6.98 -15.56
C ARG A 144 -2.99 8.26 -15.68
N ASN A 145 -3.92 8.51 -14.75
CA ASN A 145 -4.77 9.72 -14.77
C ASN A 145 -3.94 11.00 -14.69
N VAL A 146 -2.87 11.00 -13.88
CA VAL A 146 -1.96 12.14 -13.77
C VAL A 146 -1.18 12.36 -15.07
N GLN A 147 -0.71 11.30 -15.72
CA GLN A 147 -0.02 11.38 -17.00
C GLN A 147 -0.95 11.87 -18.12
N GLU A 148 -2.17 11.36 -18.19
CA GLU A 148 -3.19 11.79 -19.18
C GLU A 148 -3.53 13.27 -19.01
N ALA A 149 -3.70 13.73 -17.78
CA ALA A 149 -3.94 15.14 -17.48
C ALA A 149 -2.74 16.02 -17.84
N ALA A 150 -1.52 15.56 -17.57
CA ALA A 150 -0.30 16.27 -17.97
C ALA A 150 -0.15 16.35 -19.50
N ALA A 151 -0.46 15.27 -20.22
CA ALA A 151 -0.45 15.24 -21.69
C ALA A 151 -1.55 16.11 -22.29
N ALA A 152 -2.74 16.14 -21.70
CA ALA A 152 -3.81 17.05 -22.09
C ALA A 152 -3.40 18.52 -21.91
N TYR A 153 -2.74 18.85 -20.79
CA TYR A 153 -2.20 20.19 -20.55
C TYR A 153 -1.18 20.61 -21.63
N GLN A 154 -0.25 19.72 -21.99
CA GLN A 154 0.73 20.00 -23.05
C GLN A 154 0.06 20.27 -24.40
N ARG A 155 -1.08 19.63 -24.68
CA ARG A 155 -1.81 19.78 -25.94
C ARG A 155 -2.70 21.03 -25.99
N THR A 156 -3.37 21.39 -24.90
CA THR A 156 -4.43 22.42 -24.92
C THR A 156 -4.06 23.72 -24.21
N GLY A 157 -3.03 23.71 -23.36
CA GLY A 157 -2.65 24.87 -22.52
C GLY A 157 -3.73 25.29 -21.50
N GLN A 158 -4.85 24.56 -21.42
CA GLN A 158 -6.00 24.90 -20.61
C GLN A 158 -6.17 23.90 -19.46
N THR A 159 -5.70 24.26 -18.28
CA THR A 159 -6.40 24.00 -17.01
C THR A 159 -6.05 25.10 -16.01
N SER A 160 -6.97 25.36 -15.09
CA SER A 160 -6.99 26.48 -14.15
C SER A 160 -5.71 26.60 -13.31
N ARG A 161 -5.10 27.79 -13.36
CA ARG A 161 -4.07 28.23 -12.41
C ARG A 161 -4.64 28.18 -10.98
N GLY A 162 -4.02 27.37 -10.12
CA GLY A 162 -4.20 27.41 -8.67
C GLY A 162 -4.81 26.13 -8.09
N ARG A 163 -4.01 25.40 -7.30
CA ARG A 163 -4.22 24.03 -6.78
C ARG A 163 -4.04 22.98 -7.89
N GLY A 164 -2.87 22.32 -7.90
CA GLY A 164 -2.53 21.36 -8.95
C GLY A 164 -3.63 20.31 -9.12
N TYR A 165 -4.00 20.03 -10.38
CA TYR A 165 -5.04 19.07 -10.81
C TYR A 165 -5.14 17.82 -9.91
N VAL A 166 -3.97 17.29 -9.55
CA VAL A 166 -3.77 16.14 -8.66
C VAL A 166 -4.45 16.30 -7.29
N SER A 167 -4.33 17.46 -6.65
CA SER A 167 -4.92 17.76 -5.34
C SER A 167 -6.45 17.83 -5.43
N VAL A 168 -6.98 18.40 -6.52
CA VAL A 168 -8.42 18.46 -6.79
C VAL A 168 -8.99 17.06 -7.05
N LEU A 169 -8.28 16.21 -7.81
CA LEU A 169 -8.65 14.82 -8.06
C LEU A 169 -8.77 14.04 -6.73
N VAL A 170 -7.75 14.14 -5.86
CA VAL A 170 -7.76 13.46 -4.57
C VAL A 170 -8.90 13.98 -3.68
N ASP A 171 -9.09 15.30 -3.60
CA ASP A 171 -10.19 15.87 -2.82
C ASP A 171 -11.56 15.41 -3.31
N LYS A 172 -11.74 15.30 -4.64
CA LYS A 172 -12.98 14.78 -5.24
C LYS A 172 -13.22 13.32 -4.85
N ILE A 173 -12.20 12.46 -4.98
CA ILE A 173 -12.30 11.05 -4.58
C ILE A 173 -12.65 10.94 -3.08
N LEU A 174 -11.94 11.69 -2.22
CA LEU A 174 -12.18 11.67 -0.78
C LEU A 174 -13.60 12.15 -0.43
N ALA A 175 -14.07 13.21 -1.07
CA ALA A 175 -15.43 13.72 -0.89
C ALA A 175 -16.48 12.67 -1.27
N GLN A 176 -16.30 11.99 -2.40
CA GLN A 176 -17.28 11.02 -2.87
C GLN A 176 -17.25 9.71 -2.06
N VAL A 177 -16.10 9.30 -1.52
CA VAL A 177 -15.99 8.06 -0.73
C VAL A 177 -16.41 8.26 0.73
N HIS A 178 -16.09 9.40 1.33
CA HIS A 178 -16.42 9.69 2.73
C HIS A 178 -17.72 10.47 2.91
N GLY A 179 -18.28 11.04 1.83
CA GLY A 179 -19.57 11.73 1.84
C GLY A 179 -19.67 12.78 2.95
N HIS A 180 -20.66 12.62 3.82
CA HIS A 180 -20.92 13.52 4.93
C HIS A 180 -19.72 13.70 5.88
N ASP A 181 -18.93 12.65 6.10
CA ASP A 181 -17.74 12.70 6.95
C ASP A 181 -16.68 13.63 6.37
N TRP A 182 -16.63 13.82 5.05
CA TRP A 182 -15.71 14.76 4.41
C TRP A 182 -16.20 16.20 4.50
N GLU A 183 -17.50 16.42 4.27
CA GLU A 183 -18.12 17.74 4.25
C GLU A 183 -18.03 18.42 5.62
N THR A 184 -18.28 17.66 6.69
CA THR A 184 -18.25 18.14 8.08
C THR A 184 -16.88 17.98 8.74
N ALA A 185 -15.92 17.29 8.10
CA ALA A 185 -14.60 17.09 8.66
C ALA A 185 -13.84 18.40 8.91
N SER A 186 -13.20 18.46 10.08
CA SER A 186 -12.21 19.48 10.39
C SER A 186 -11.04 19.47 9.40
N LEU A 187 -10.32 20.60 9.30
CA LEU A 187 -9.14 20.70 8.45
C LEU A 187 -8.10 19.62 8.78
N ARG A 188 -7.93 19.30 10.07
CA ARG A 188 -7.08 18.22 10.56
C ARG A 188 -7.52 16.87 9.99
N ARG A 189 -8.81 16.53 10.09
CA ARG A 189 -9.34 15.27 9.59
C ARG A 189 -9.19 15.14 8.07
N ARG A 190 -9.44 16.21 7.31
CA ARG A 190 -9.20 16.21 5.86
C ARG A 190 -7.72 15.99 5.52
N LYS A 191 -6.80 16.59 6.30
CA LYS A 191 -5.36 16.35 6.15
C LYS A 191 -4.97 14.89 6.42
N GLU A 192 -5.56 14.27 7.45
CA GLU A 192 -5.35 12.85 7.75
C GLU A 192 -5.86 11.93 6.61
N LEU A 193 -7.05 12.20 6.07
CA LEU A 193 -7.60 11.42 4.95
C LEU A 193 -6.74 11.53 3.69
N ARG A 194 -6.24 12.72 3.37
CA ARG A 194 -5.26 12.93 2.30
C ARG A 194 -3.95 12.17 2.55
N ALA A 195 -3.42 12.24 3.77
CA ALA A 195 -2.21 11.51 4.14
C ALA A 195 -2.40 10.00 3.93
N LYS A 196 -3.52 9.44 4.42
CA LYS A 196 -3.87 8.03 4.19
C LYS A 196 -3.97 7.66 2.71
N PHE A 197 -4.60 8.51 1.88
CA PHE A 197 -4.64 8.30 0.44
C PHE A 197 -3.23 8.23 -0.15
N HIS A 198 -2.38 9.20 0.18
CA HIS A 198 -1.02 9.26 -0.33
C HIS A 198 -0.14 8.12 0.17
N ASP A 199 -0.34 7.65 1.40
CA ASP A 199 0.38 6.51 1.95
C ASP A 199 -0.05 5.21 1.28
N ARG A 200 -1.35 4.98 1.05
CA ARG A 200 -1.84 3.84 0.27
C ARG A 200 -1.27 3.83 -1.14
N LYS A 201 -1.29 4.99 -1.82
CA LYS A 201 -0.65 5.13 -3.14
C LYS A 201 0.84 4.82 -3.08
N ARG A 202 1.55 5.35 -2.09
CA ARG A 202 2.98 5.13 -1.89
C ARG A 202 3.29 3.66 -1.66
N TYR A 203 2.51 2.97 -0.83
CA TYR A 203 2.65 1.54 -0.59
C TYR A 203 2.29 0.72 -1.82
N GLY A 204 1.27 1.14 -2.57
CA GLY A 204 0.94 0.59 -3.89
C GLY A 204 2.13 0.57 -4.84
N LYS A 205 2.79 1.72 -5.03
CA LYS A 205 4.03 1.83 -5.81
C LYS A 205 5.11 0.86 -5.35
N ARG A 206 5.29 0.74 -4.04
CA ARG A 206 6.34 -0.07 -3.45
C ARG A 206 6.08 -1.56 -3.61
N TRP A 207 4.83 -1.99 -3.40
CA TRP A 207 4.40 -3.36 -3.70
C TRP A 207 4.54 -3.67 -5.18
N TRP A 208 4.11 -2.74 -6.05
CA TRP A 208 4.25 -2.87 -7.50
C TRP A 208 5.72 -3.06 -7.91
N THR A 209 6.63 -2.21 -7.41
CA THR A 209 8.07 -2.34 -7.70
C THR A 209 8.62 -3.71 -7.29
N LEU A 210 8.24 -4.19 -6.10
CA LEU A 210 8.68 -5.49 -5.60
C LEU A 210 8.10 -6.65 -6.42
N SER A 211 6.79 -6.65 -6.69
CA SER A 211 6.12 -7.74 -7.41
C SER A 211 6.52 -7.81 -8.88
N GLN A 212 6.87 -6.67 -9.49
CA GLN A 212 7.42 -6.66 -10.86
C GLN A 212 8.80 -7.33 -10.95
N ALA A 213 9.60 -7.27 -9.88
CA ALA A 213 10.94 -7.86 -9.86
C ALA A 213 10.96 -9.32 -9.34
N ALA A 214 10.16 -9.62 -8.30
CA ALA A 214 10.10 -10.95 -7.67
C ALA A 214 9.06 -11.89 -8.33
N GLY A 215 8.10 -11.33 -9.07
CA GLY A 215 6.88 -12.01 -9.53
C GLY A 215 5.71 -11.85 -8.55
N GLN A 216 4.50 -12.09 -9.07
CA GLN A 216 3.24 -11.82 -8.35
C GLN A 216 3.00 -12.72 -7.12
N GLY A 217 3.63 -13.89 -7.07
CA GLY A 217 3.53 -14.82 -5.94
C GLY A 217 3.98 -14.21 -4.61
N ILE A 218 4.82 -13.18 -4.64
CA ILE A 218 5.30 -12.51 -3.42
C ILE A 218 4.15 -11.82 -2.66
N LEU A 219 3.07 -11.43 -3.35
CA LEU A 219 1.90 -10.82 -2.73
C LEU A 219 1.14 -11.81 -1.82
N PHE A 220 1.33 -13.11 -2.05
CA PHE A 220 0.71 -14.23 -1.31
C PHE A 220 1.65 -14.83 -0.27
N LEU A 221 2.92 -15.00 -0.64
CA LEU A 221 3.88 -15.82 0.13
C LEU A 221 4.84 -14.99 0.98
N CYS A 222 4.68 -13.66 1.04
CA CYS A 222 5.56 -12.82 1.85
C CYS A 222 5.34 -12.98 3.37
N THR A 223 6.43 -12.80 4.14
CA THR A 223 6.37 -12.69 5.60
C THR A 223 5.96 -11.30 6.06
N GLN A 224 5.55 -11.16 7.33
CA GLN A 224 5.29 -9.86 7.94
C GLN A 224 6.53 -8.96 7.99
N GLN A 225 7.72 -9.55 8.02
CA GLN A 225 8.97 -8.81 7.93
C GLN A 225 9.09 -8.08 6.58
N LEU A 226 8.76 -8.76 5.48
CA LEU A 226 8.74 -8.12 4.16
C LEU A 226 7.67 -7.02 4.09
N VAL A 227 6.49 -7.24 4.68
CA VAL A 227 5.44 -6.21 4.78
C VAL A 227 5.97 -4.97 5.51
N ALA A 228 6.71 -5.13 6.60
CA ALA A 228 7.32 -4.02 7.34
C ALA A 228 8.36 -3.27 6.50
N ILE A 229 9.19 -3.98 5.72
CA ILE A 229 10.16 -3.38 4.80
C ILE A 229 9.45 -2.58 3.70
N VAL A 230 8.38 -3.12 3.12
CA VAL A 230 7.57 -2.42 2.12
C VAL A 230 6.88 -1.20 2.73
N LYS A 231 6.53 -1.19 4.02
CA LYS A 231 5.98 0.02 4.68
C LYS A 231 7.06 1.03 5.09
N ASN A 232 8.29 0.60 5.29
CA ASN A 232 9.40 1.46 5.73
C ASN A 232 9.90 2.37 4.60
N THR A 233 9.51 3.66 4.64
CA THR A 233 9.89 4.64 3.61
C THR A 233 11.38 4.98 3.58
N ARG A 234 12.19 4.56 4.56
CA ARG A 234 13.65 4.68 4.52
C ARG A 234 14.27 3.70 3.52
N VAL A 235 13.60 2.59 3.22
CA VAL A 235 14.01 1.66 2.16
C VAL A 235 13.54 2.25 0.83
N SER A 236 14.43 2.53 -0.11
CA SER A 236 14.05 3.09 -1.42
C SER A 236 13.30 2.08 -2.29
N CYS A 237 12.56 2.54 -3.31
CA CYS A 237 11.99 1.64 -4.33
C CYS A 237 13.09 0.85 -5.06
N GLU A 238 14.26 1.45 -5.25
CA GLU A 238 15.41 0.76 -5.86
C GLU A 238 15.89 -0.42 -5.01
N ASN A 239 15.96 -0.25 -3.68
CA ASN A 239 16.29 -1.36 -2.78
C ASN A 239 15.23 -2.46 -2.83
N LEU A 240 13.95 -2.12 -3.01
CA LEU A 240 12.87 -3.11 -3.19
C LEU A 240 12.98 -3.85 -4.53
N ARG A 241 13.38 -3.14 -5.59
CA ARG A 241 13.65 -3.76 -6.91
C ARG A 241 14.79 -4.76 -6.81
N ILE A 242 15.93 -4.34 -6.23
CA ILE A 242 17.10 -5.21 -6.00
C ILE A 242 16.70 -6.41 -5.14
N LEU A 243 15.95 -6.20 -4.05
CA LEU A 243 15.43 -7.30 -3.24
C LEU A 243 14.57 -8.28 -4.06
N GLY A 244 13.69 -7.75 -4.91
CA GLY A 244 12.86 -8.58 -5.78
C GLY A 244 13.68 -9.38 -6.79
N GLU A 245 14.74 -8.80 -7.34
CA GLU A 245 15.69 -9.49 -8.22
C GLU A 245 16.45 -10.58 -7.47
N MET A 246 16.87 -10.32 -6.24
CA MET A 246 17.49 -11.34 -5.41
C MET A 246 16.53 -12.49 -5.09
N LEU A 247 15.25 -12.20 -4.84
CA LEU A 247 14.20 -13.21 -4.65
C LEU A 247 13.97 -14.06 -5.92
N SER A 248 13.98 -13.44 -7.10
CA SER A 248 13.75 -14.16 -8.36
C SER A 248 14.94 -14.99 -8.84
N HIS A 249 16.16 -14.70 -8.37
CA HIS A 249 17.37 -15.47 -8.69
C HIS A 249 17.84 -16.40 -7.56
N ALA A 250 17.15 -16.40 -6.42
CA ALA A 250 17.48 -17.31 -5.32
C ALA A 250 17.25 -18.78 -5.74
N HIS A 251 18.22 -19.64 -5.41
CA HIS A 251 18.22 -21.06 -5.78
C HIS A 251 17.68 -22.00 -4.69
N THR A 252 17.08 -21.43 -3.66
CA THR A 252 16.58 -22.20 -2.53
C THR A 252 15.21 -22.80 -2.82
N ASP A 253 14.81 -23.82 -2.06
CA ASP A 253 13.55 -24.53 -2.33
C ASP A 253 12.33 -23.63 -2.14
N THR A 254 12.36 -22.76 -1.13
CA THR A 254 11.29 -21.77 -0.91
C THR A 254 11.20 -20.76 -2.07
N ALA A 255 12.34 -20.33 -2.63
CA ALA A 255 12.36 -19.44 -3.79
C ALA A 255 11.85 -20.14 -5.06
N LYS A 256 12.17 -21.42 -5.26
CA LYS A 256 11.62 -22.23 -6.37
C LYS A 256 10.10 -22.36 -6.27
N VAL A 257 9.55 -22.56 -5.06
CA VAL A 257 8.09 -22.59 -4.85
C VAL A 257 7.46 -21.25 -5.21
N LEU A 258 8.05 -20.13 -4.78
CA LEU A 258 7.59 -18.80 -5.17
C LEU A 258 7.59 -18.62 -6.69
N GLN A 259 8.69 -18.99 -7.36
CA GLN A 259 8.83 -18.88 -8.81
C GLN A 259 7.79 -19.74 -9.55
N ALA A 260 7.60 -20.99 -9.12
CA ALA A 260 6.59 -21.90 -9.69
C ALA A 260 5.17 -21.35 -9.50
N PHE A 261 4.88 -20.72 -8.37
CA PHE A 261 3.57 -20.18 -8.05
C PHE A 261 3.24 -18.87 -8.79
N ASN A 262 4.23 -18.16 -9.35
CA ASN A 262 4.02 -16.84 -9.96
C ASN A 262 2.93 -16.81 -11.04
N ARG A 263 2.85 -17.83 -11.91
CA ARG A 263 1.80 -17.90 -12.95
C ARG A 263 0.41 -18.11 -12.35
N THR A 264 0.29 -18.98 -11.35
CA THR A 264 -0.97 -19.21 -10.65
C THR A 264 -1.41 -17.96 -9.91
N ALA A 265 -0.48 -17.28 -9.22
CA ALA A 265 -0.75 -16.00 -8.55
C ALA A 265 -1.29 -14.95 -9.54
N GLU A 266 -0.67 -14.83 -10.71
CA GLU A 266 -1.12 -13.93 -11.76
C GLU A 266 -2.54 -14.27 -12.26
N SER A 267 -2.83 -15.54 -12.52
CA SER A 267 -4.17 -16.00 -12.92
C SER A 267 -5.23 -15.70 -11.85
N LEU A 268 -4.91 -15.97 -10.58
CA LEU A 268 -5.80 -15.66 -9.44
C LEU A 268 -6.07 -14.16 -9.31
N ILE A 269 -5.05 -13.32 -9.49
CA ILE A 269 -5.18 -11.86 -9.47
C ILE A 269 -6.05 -11.38 -10.63
N GLN A 270 -5.84 -11.93 -11.83
CA GLN A 270 -6.62 -11.59 -13.02
C GLN A 270 -8.08 -12.03 -12.90
N GLY A 271 -8.43 -12.84 -11.90
CA GLY A 271 -9.77 -13.37 -11.71
C GLY A 271 -10.09 -14.41 -12.77
N GLY A 272 -9.09 -15.25 -13.10
CA GLY A 272 -9.22 -16.30 -14.10
C GLY A 272 -10.57 -16.99 -14.00
N HIS A 273 -11.29 -17.01 -15.13
CA HIS A 273 -12.51 -17.77 -15.28
C HIS A 273 -12.22 -19.20 -14.84
N GLY A 274 -12.72 -19.58 -13.66
CA GLY A 274 -13.13 -20.96 -13.49
C GLY A 274 -14.02 -21.26 -14.67
N VAL A 275 -13.60 -22.25 -15.46
CA VAL A 275 -14.31 -22.80 -16.61
C VAL A 275 -15.82 -22.73 -16.37
N ASP A 276 -16.56 -22.19 -17.34
CA ASP A 276 -17.99 -22.41 -17.49
C ASP A 276 -18.24 -23.93 -17.51
N HIS A 277 -18.37 -24.54 -16.34
CA HIS A 277 -18.94 -25.87 -16.19
C HIS A 277 -20.41 -25.68 -15.79
N ASP A 278 -21.18 -25.13 -16.71
CA ASP A 278 -22.65 -25.25 -16.75
C ASP A 278 -23.12 -24.82 -18.15
N ASN A 279 -22.72 -25.58 -19.16
CA ASN A 279 -23.51 -25.87 -20.36
C ASN A 279 -22.67 -26.76 -21.28
N ASP A 280 -23.00 -28.05 -21.23
CA ASP A 280 -22.69 -29.12 -22.20
C ASP A 280 -22.10 -30.33 -21.50
N LEU A 281 -22.97 -31.04 -20.77
CA LEU A 281 -22.94 -32.49 -20.62
C LEU A 281 -24.31 -32.91 -20.07
N HIS A 282 -25.30 -32.88 -20.96
CA HIS A 282 -26.52 -33.65 -20.75
C HIS A 282 -26.13 -35.14 -20.65
N PRO A 283 -26.56 -35.88 -19.63
CA PRO A 283 -26.26 -37.30 -19.50
C PRO A 283 -27.12 -38.08 -20.49
N GLN A 284 -26.50 -38.57 -21.56
CA GLN A 284 -27.07 -39.70 -22.31
C GLN A 284 -26.31 -40.94 -21.89
N LEU A 285 -26.76 -41.57 -20.81
CA LEU A 285 -26.57 -42.99 -20.52
C LEU A 285 -27.47 -43.33 -19.34
N GLU A 286 -28.74 -43.66 -19.64
CA GLU A 286 -29.55 -44.69 -18.98
C GLU A 286 -30.98 -44.70 -19.53
N ASN A 287 -31.25 -45.67 -20.41
CA ASN A 287 -32.47 -46.49 -20.57
C ASN A 287 -32.44 -47.14 -21.96
N ILE A 288 -31.85 -48.33 -22.08
CA ILE A 288 -32.47 -49.67 -21.93
C ILE A 288 -33.09 -50.15 -23.24
N ALA A 289 -32.69 -51.37 -23.62
CA ALA A 289 -33.29 -52.32 -24.57
C ALA A 289 -33.09 -52.09 -26.07
#